data_AF-A0A2M8B115-F1
#
_entry.id   AF-A0A2M8B115-F1
#
_cell.length_a   1.000
_cell.length_b   1.000
_cell.length_c   1.000
_cell.angle_alpha   90.00
_cell.angle_beta   90.00
_cell.angle_gamma   90.00
#
_symmetry.space_group_name_H-M   'P 1'
#
loop_
_entity.id
_entity.type
_entity.pdbx_description
1 polymer ?
#
loop_
_entity_poly.entity_id
_entity_poly.type
_entity_poly.pdbx_seq_one_letter_code
_entity_poly.pdbx_strand_id
1 'polypeptide(L)' 'MPISALVWQGIDAVRLSGLTNMLDRPVVARLAGELGYPDAARWIEEHPKEYAEGVFRGFIVDPQGGKP' A
#
# COMPACT_ATOMS: atom_id res chain seq x y z
N MET A 1 10.14 6.52 -3.85
CA MET A 1 10.03 7.45 -2.70
C MET A 1 9.68 6.64 -1.45
N PRO A 2 10.10 7.04 -0.24
CA PRO A 2 9.64 6.37 0.96
C PRO A 2 8.12 6.55 1.16
N ILE A 3 7.46 5.54 1.72
CA ILE A 3 6.05 5.58 2.10
C ILE A 3 5.91 5.66 3.62
N SER A 4 4.80 6.18 4.12
CA SER A 4 4.55 6.22 5.56
C SER A 4 4.33 4.81 6.13
N ALA A 5 4.62 4.64 7.42
CA ALA A 5 4.33 3.40 8.13
C ALA A 5 2.83 3.02 8.08
N LEU A 6 1.92 4.00 8.09
CA LEU A 6 0.47 3.76 8.00
C LEU A 6 0.06 3.17 6.65
N VAL A 7 0.62 3.71 5.55
CA VAL A 7 0.38 3.15 4.21
C VAL A 7 0.96 1.74 4.12
N TRP A 8 2.17 1.52 4.65
CA TRP A 8 2.80 0.21 4.65
C TRP A 8 1.97 -0.84 5.41
N GLN A 9 1.44 -0.50 6.58
CA GLN A 9 0.62 -1.41 7.37
C GLN A 9 -0.60 -1.93 6.59
N GLY A 10 -1.28 -1.08 5.82
CA GLY A 10 -2.41 -1.51 5.01
C GLY A 10 -2.02 -2.39 3.83
N ILE A 11 -0.90 -2.05 3.15
CA ILE A 11 -0.36 -2.87 2.05
C ILE A 11 0.04 -4.26 2.57
N ASP A 12 0.73 -4.31 3.71
CA ASP A 12 1.18 -5.55 4.32
C ASP A 12 0.01 -6.39 4.86
N ALA A 13 -1.03 -5.75 5.41
CA ALA A 13 -2.26 -6.44 5.82
C ALA A 13 -2.95 -7.14 4.64
N VAL A 14 -3.09 -6.46 3.49
CA VAL A 14 -3.64 -7.11 2.29
C VAL A 14 -2.73 -8.25 1.83
N ARG A 15 -1.41 -8.05 1.83
CA ARG A 15 -0.45 -9.08 1.45
C ARG A 15 -0.56 -10.34 2.33
N LEU A 16 -0.60 -10.15 3.64
CA LEU A 16 -0.72 -11.23 4.62
C LEU A 16 -2.09 -11.94 4.58
N SER A 17 -3.14 -11.25 4.11
CA SER A 17 -4.47 -11.86 3.96
C SER A 17 -4.52 -12.95 2.89
N GLY A 18 -3.65 -12.87 1.86
CA GLY A 18 -3.65 -13.80 0.73
C GLY A 18 -4.89 -13.74 -0.18
N LEU A 19 -5.76 -12.74 -0.02
CA LEU A 19 -7.05 -12.64 -0.72
C LEU A 19 -6.93 -12.21 -2.19
N THR A 20 -5.82 -11.59 -2.58
CA THR A 20 -5.60 -11.14 -3.96
C THR A 20 -4.13 -11.21 -4.35
N ASN A 21 -3.87 -11.18 -5.65
CA ASN A 21 -2.53 -10.94 -6.16
C ASN A 21 -2.17 -9.45 -6.00
N MET A 22 -0.97 -9.14 -5.51
CA MET A 22 -0.55 -7.75 -5.31
C MET A 22 -0.42 -6.93 -6.61
N LEU A 23 -0.44 -7.56 -7.79
CA LEU A 23 -0.52 -6.88 -9.09
C LEU A 23 -1.94 -6.42 -9.45
N ASP A 24 -2.97 -6.95 -8.80
CA ASP A 24 -4.36 -6.50 -8.96
C ASP A 24 -4.59 -5.25 -8.09
N ARG A 25 -3.94 -4.16 -8.48
CA ARG A 25 -3.94 -2.89 -7.74
C ARG A 25 -5.35 -2.40 -7.38
N PRO A 26 -6.37 -2.43 -8.28
CA PRO A 26 -7.73 -2.05 -7.91
C PRO A 26 -8.32 -2.90 -6.78
N VAL A 27 -8.10 -4.22 -6.80
CA VAL A 27 -8.58 -5.11 -5.72
C VAL A 27 -7.79 -4.88 -4.44
N VAL A 28 -6.48 -4.62 -4.51
CA VAL A 28 -5.65 -4.30 -3.34
C VAL A 28 -6.11 -3.01 -2.65
N ALA A 29 -6.41 -1.95 -3.41
CA ALA A 29 -6.95 -0.71 -2.87
C ALA A 29 -8.29 -0.93 -2.15
N ARG A 30 -9.22 -1.65 -2.80
CA ARG A 30 -10.51 -2.01 -2.19
C ARG A 30 -10.34 -2.80 -0.90
N LEU A 31 -9.53 -3.85 -0.90
CA LEU A 31 -9.30 -4.70 0.26
C LEU A 31 -8.64 -3.94 1.41
N ALA A 32 -7.68 -3.04 1.11
CA ALA A 32 -7.09 -2.18 2.12
C ALA A 32 -8.15 -1.33 2.84
N GLY A 33 -9.12 -0.79 2.08
CA GLY A 33 -10.26 -0.07 2.64
C GLY A 33 -11.16 -0.95 3.50
N GLU A 34 -11.51 -2.15 3.03
CA GLU A 34 -12.35 -3.11 3.75
C GLU A 34 -11.70 -3.63 5.04
N LEU A 35 -10.37 -3.70 5.08
CA LEU A 35 -9.60 -4.08 6.26
C LEU A 35 -9.37 -2.92 7.25
N GLY A 36 -9.89 -1.73 6.97
CA GLY A 36 -9.77 -0.56 7.86
C GLY A 36 -8.50 0.27 7.68
N TYR A 37 -7.85 0.18 6.51
CA TYR A 37 -6.67 0.98 6.14
C TYR A 37 -7.00 1.98 5.01
N PRO A 38 -7.86 2.99 5.25
CA PRO A 38 -8.29 3.93 4.22
C PRO A 38 -7.14 4.79 3.66
N ASP A 39 -6.11 5.09 4.47
CA ASP A 39 -4.93 5.82 4.00
C ASP A 39 -4.11 5.01 3.00
N ALA A 40 -3.98 3.70 3.23
CA ALA A 40 -3.32 2.81 2.28
C ALA A 40 -4.14 2.70 0.99
N ALA A 41 -5.46 2.47 1.11
CA ALA A 41 -6.36 2.39 -0.03
C ALA A 41 -6.24 3.62 -0.95
N ARG A 42 -6.38 4.82 -0.38
CA ARG A 42 -6.22 6.09 -1.10
C ARG A 42 -4.83 6.21 -1.73
N TRP A 43 -3.78 5.89 -0.98
CA TRP A 43 -2.42 6.00 -1.51
C TRP A 43 -2.19 5.07 -2.72
N ILE A 44 -2.68 3.82 -2.67
CA ILE A 44 -2.58 2.85 -3.77
C ILE A 44 -3.29 3.35 -5.04
N GLU A 45 -4.43 4.04 -4.87
CA GLU A 45 -5.19 4.62 -5.98
C GLU A 45 -4.44 5.79 -6.63
N GLU A 46 -3.93 6.71 -5.80
CA GLU A 46 -3.25 7.95 -6.20
C GLU A 46 -1.83 7.74 -6.74
N HIS A 47 -1.14 6.67 -6.33
CA HIS A 47 0.28 6.42 -6.61
C HIS A 47 0.53 5.09 -7.35
N PRO A 48 -0.05 4.88 -8.55
CA PRO A 48 0.03 3.61 -9.27
C PRO A 48 1.46 3.17 -9.61
N LYS A 49 2.34 4.12 -9.93
CA LYS A 49 3.72 3.83 -10.35
C LYS A 49 4.56 3.42 -9.15
N GLU A 50 4.49 4.18 -8.07
CA GLU A 50 5.20 3.94 -6.82
C GLU A 50 4.73 2.63 -6.16
N TYR A 51 3.42 2.34 -6.24
CA TYR A 51 2.89 1.05 -5.80
C TYR A 51 3.50 -0.10 -6.61
N ALA A 52 3.50 -0.01 -7.95
CA ALA A 52 4.08 -1.04 -8.80
C ALA A 52 5.59 -1.22 -8.53
N GLU A 53 6.33 -0.12 -8.41
CA GLU A 53 7.75 -0.15 -8.02
C GLU A 53 7.95 -0.85 -6.67
N GLY A 54 7.13 -0.55 -5.67
CA GLY A 54 7.17 -1.18 -4.36
C GLY A 54 6.87 -2.69 -4.40
N VAL A 55 5.92 -3.12 -5.24
CA VAL A 55 5.63 -4.55 -5.45
C VAL A 55 6.84 -5.27 -6.08
N PHE A 56 7.50 -4.67 -7.07
CA PHE A 56 8.62 -5.31 -7.77
C PHE A 56 9.98 -5.18 -7.07
N ARG A 57 10.20 -4.11 -6.32
CA ARG A 57 11.52 -3.75 -5.76
C ARG A 57 11.55 -3.66 -4.23
N GLY A 58 10.39 -3.80 -3.58
CA GLY A 58 10.22 -3.60 -2.15
C GLY A 58 9.83 -2.16 -1.82
N PHE A 59 9.05 -2.00 -0.75
CA PHE A 59 8.66 -0.70 -0.22
C PHE A 59 9.72 -0.19 0.76
N ILE A 60 10.12 1.07 0.58
CA ILE A 60 10.96 1.79 1.55
C ILE A 60 10.01 2.49 2.51
N VAL A 61 10.06 2.13 3.80
CA VAL A 61 9.16 2.69 4.81
C VAL A 61 9.90 3.79 5.57
N ASP A 62 9.33 4.99 5.59
CA ASP A 62 9.75 6.06 6.48
C ASP A 62 8.89 6.04 7.76
N PRO A 63 9.49 5.70 8.92
CA PRO A 63 8.77 5.66 10.19
C PRO A 63 8.30 7.03 10.69
N GLN A 64 8.82 8.13 10.15
CA GLN A 64 8.36 9.49 10.51
C GLN A 64 7.26 10.01 9.58
N GLY A 65 6.87 9.22 8.57
CA GLY A 65 5.77 9.54 7.68
C GLY A 65 5.97 10.85 6.93
N GLY A 66 7.00 10.92 6.08
CA GLY A 66 7.09 11.83 4.94
C GLY A 66 6.40 13.19 5.15
N LYS A 67 6.88 13.96 6.12
CA LYS A 67 6.50 15.36 6.24
C LYS A 67 7.27 16.13 5.14
N PRO A 68 6.62 17.05 4.39
CA PRO A 68 7.33 17.94 3.48
C PRO A 68 8.40 18.78 4.20
#